data_AF-A0A0U5MJ01-F1
#
_entry.id   AF-A0A0U5MJ01-F1
#
_cell.length_a   1.000
_cell.length_b   1.000
_cell.length_c   1.000
_cell.angle_alpha   90.00
_cell.angle_beta   90.00
_cell.angle_gamma   90.00
#
_symmetry.space_group_name_H-M   'P 1'
#
loop_
_entity.id
_entity.type
_entity.pdbx_description
1 polymer ?
#
loop_
_entity_poly.entity_id
_entity_poly.type
_entity_poly.pdbx_seq_one_letter_code
_entity_poly.pdbx_strand_id
1 'polypeptide(L)'
;MTLQTDLESAVAKVTADSNTLHSIVHGPDSGTGSTVTTEGGSVKTVAKAVADIEAEIVSEIGSIAAAVASTASDATATAADRSAVAADKATVAADKAAVAGDKATVAADKASTHSDRLAADADAVATAADRSAVAADKATVAADKATVASDKAATQGYRDQAATSAANAAQSETNAAASAALAQSATPGAVKITNSDTTQDKLNTKLTVGAGIAKAVISPGGDERLNLAVDIAGLTNEPDVDVSADYGMFFDASAGLIRKALLSKMSGGKNYFGSGADGALNTAGNVSWNTSSGVDDTGIVVKQFTSITVNSGHTVTTGQRAKCMVLYCTGNVTINGILHMDSNGASGQPSDDVYVDRFGSSAVNALLSTYEANQSSGSSFTRYKSPASGAAGGGGGVSVLSAGAAGSAGSAGVAGQTGGGGGGGSGGYGQNTSGGAKGGAGSAGTAFCGGSGGGGGGGGHGTPNNAATYGGAGGSGTPGWYSSNTAAGGGGGAGNPGGGGGTGWGGSQNGSAGGAGGGGTIIIIAKGAVTIGATGVVRANGGAGGAGGNEPSAGGFGAGGGGGGAGGGSIIILHGGAYTNSGTVQANGGAGGSGGTAGSPTCAGGAGGAGGAGSIQEVTIGA
;
A
#
# COMPACT_ATOMS: atom_id res chain seq x y z
N MET A 1 128.33 3.02 57.26
CA MET A 1 127.55 4.25 57.03
C MET A 1 127.75 5.15 58.24
N THR A 2 128.12 6.40 58.02
CA THR A 2 128.22 7.40 59.08
C THR A 2 126.97 8.28 59.03
N LEU A 3 126.59 8.90 60.15
CA LEU A 3 125.48 9.88 60.20
C LEU A 3 125.62 10.98 59.13
N GLN A 4 126.86 11.30 58.76
CA GLN A 4 127.18 12.26 57.71
C GLN A 4 126.74 11.77 56.33
N THR A 5 127.00 10.51 55.96
CA THR A 5 126.58 9.92 54.68
C THR A 5 125.06 9.80 54.55
N ASP A 6 124.38 9.48 55.65
CA ASP A 6 122.91 9.39 55.68
C ASP A 6 122.26 10.78 55.56
N LEU A 7 122.85 11.80 56.21
CA LEU A 7 122.42 13.19 56.11
C LEU A 7 122.63 13.75 54.69
N GLU A 8 123.77 13.48 54.07
CA GLU A 8 124.06 13.86 52.68
C GLU A 8 123.08 13.21 51.70
N SER A 9 122.74 11.92 51.90
CA SER A 9 121.76 11.20 51.08
C SER A 9 120.33 11.74 51.25
N ALA A 10 119.93 12.08 52.47
CA ALA A 10 118.62 12.67 52.76
C ALA A 10 118.50 14.09 52.16
N VAL A 11 119.54 14.92 52.30
CA VAL A 11 119.59 16.26 51.68
C VAL A 11 119.55 16.16 50.16
N ALA A 12 120.27 15.22 49.56
CA ALA A 12 120.23 14.99 48.12
C ALA A 12 118.81 14.60 47.65
N LYS A 13 118.11 13.72 48.38
CA LYS A 13 116.74 13.32 48.07
C LYS A 13 115.76 14.49 48.20
N VAL A 14 115.80 15.23 49.32
CA VAL A 14 114.93 16.40 49.54
C VAL A 14 115.18 17.50 48.50
N THR A 15 116.44 17.68 48.09
CA THR A 15 116.80 18.65 47.04
C THR A 15 116.27 18.21 45.68
N ALA A 16 116.38 16.91 45.34
CA ALA A 16 115.82 16.35 44.11
C ALA A 16 114.28 16.44 44.07
N ASP A 17 113.62 16.09 45.19
CA ASP A 17 112.16 16.18 45.33
C ASP A 17 111.69 17.64 45.28
N SER A 18 112.42 18.56 45.91
CA SER A 18 112.12 20.00 45.87
C SER A 18 112.29 20.59 44.47
N ASN A 19 113.29 20.15 43.71
CA ASN A 19 113.47 20.57 42.32
C ASN A 19 112.36 20.00 41.41
N THR A 20 111.90 18.77 41.69
CA THR A 20 110.76 18.15 40.99
C THR A 20 109.46 18.89 41.30
N LEU A 21 109.23 19.25 42.57
CA LEU A 21 108.08 20.06 42.96
C LEU A 21 108.16 21.47 42.36
N HIS A 22 109.35 22.09 42.35
CA HIS A 22 109.55 23.40 41.76
C HIS A 22 109.24 23.40 40.26
N SER A 23 109.65 22.37 39.52
CA SER A 23 109.33 22.24 38.10
C SER A 23 107.85 21.96 37.85
N ILE A 24 107.15 21.21 38.73
CA ILE A 24 105.69 21.03 38.64
C ILE A 24 104.95 22.35 38.89
N VAL A 25 105.37 23.13 39.88
CA VAL A 25 104.66 24.38 40.26
C VAL A 25 105.00 25.55 39.34
N HIS A 26 106.26 25.69 38.92
CA HIS A 26 106.77 26.86 38.17
C HIS A 26 107.18 26.53 36.73
N GLY A 27 106.95 25.31 36.26
CA GLY A 27 107.21 24.95 34.87
C GLY A 27 106.23 25.63 33.89
N PRO A 28 106.61 25.75 32.60
CA PRO A 28 105.85 26.47 31.59
C PRO A 28 104.50 25.82 31.24
N ASP A 29 103.62 26.59 30.60
CA ASP A 29 102.29 26.18 30.10
C ASP A 29 102.32 25.35 28.80
N SER A 30 103.48 25.24 28.16
CA SER A 30 103.65 24.63 26.85
C SER A 30 105.10 24.15 26.62
N GLY A 31 105.31 23.36 25.57
CA GLY A 31 106.63 22.81 25.23
C GLY A 31 107.10 21.67 26.14
N THR A 32 108.36 21.25 25.99
CA THR A 32 108.92 20.05 26.64
C THR A 32 109.04 20.17 28.16
N GLY A 33 109.08 21.38 28.72
CA GLY A 33 109.10 21.63 30.17
C GLY A 33 107.72 21.62 30.84
N SER A 34 106.64 21.48 30.08
CA SER A 34 105.25 21.53 30.59
C SER A 34 104.77 20.22 31.24
N THR A 35 105.61 19.19 31.22
CA THR A 35 105.41 17.92 31.89
C THR A 35 106.69 17.52 32.62
N VAL A 36 106.54 17.08 33.87
CA VAL A 36 107.64 16.64 34.73
C VAL A 36 107.51 15.13 34.91
N THR A 37 108.56 14.39 34.56
CA THR A 37 108.59 12.94 34.77
C THR A 37 108.83 12.63 36.24
N THR A 38 107.91 11.92 36.86
CA THR A 38 108.02 11.43 38.25
C THR A 38 108.12 9.91 38.26
N GLU A 39 108.37 9.31 39.43
CA GLU A 39 108.36 7.85 39.59
C GLU A 39 107.01 7.20 39.19
N GLY A 40 105.91 7.97 39.26
CA GLY A 40 104.56 7.54 38.86
C GLY A 40 104.18 7.89 37.42
N GLY A 41 105.10 8.42 36.62
CA GLY A 41 104.85 8.87 35.24
C GLY A 41 104.86 10.39 35.08
N SER A 42 104.47 10.85 33.89
CA SER A 42 104.50 12.28 33.54
C SER A 42 103.36 13.05 34.21
N VAL A 43 103.70 14.08 34.97
CA VAL A 43 102.76 14.99 35.64
C VAL A 43 102.82 16.34 34.93
N LYS A 44 101.66 16.95 34.65
CA LYS A 44 101.60 18.29 34.06
C LYS A 44 102.07 19.34 35.07
N THR A 45 102.71 20.40 34.58
CA THR A 45 102.90 21.60 35.39
C THR A 45 101.54 22.23 35.72
N VAL A 46 101.47 23.04 36.77
CA VAL A 46 100.23 23.77 37.12
C VAL A 46 99.79 24.66 35.95
N ALA A 47 100.74 25.36 35.30
CA ALA A 47 100.48 26.21 34.15
C ALA A 47 99.90 25.42 32.95
N LYS A 48 100.42 24.21 32.68
CA LYS A 48 99.93 23.35 31.60
C LYS A 48 98.52 22.82 31.87
N ALA A 49 98.21 22.46 33.11
CA ALA A 49 96.88 22.00 33.49
C ALA A 49 95.83 23.11 33.31
N VAL A 50 96.16 24.35 33.69
CA VAL A 50 95.29 25.52 33.47
C VAL A 50 95.12 25.81 31.98
N ALA A 51 96.21 25.82 31.20
CA ALA A 51 96.15 26.06 29.76
C ALA A 51 95.31 25.02 29.00
N ASP A 52 95.37 23.75 29.42
CA ASP A 52 94.53 22.68 28.85
C ASP A 52 93.04 22.91 29.16
N ILE A 53 92.71 23.29 30.41
CA ILE A 53 91.33 23.61 30.81
C ILE A 53 90.81 24.84 30.05
N GLU A 54 91.64 25.89 29.91
CA GLU A 54 91.28 27.08 29.14
C GLU A 54 91.01 26.75 27.67
N ALA A 55 91.85 25.91 27.05
CA ALA A 55 91.64 25.45 25.68
C ALA A 55 90.35 24.62 25.52
N GLU A 56 90.03 23.77 26.49
CA GLU A 56 88.79 22.99 26.52
C GLU A 56 87.55 23.89 26.66
N ILE A 57 87.55 24.84 27.61
CA ILE A 57 86.49 25.83 27.79
C ILE A 57 86.26 26.63 26.50
N VAL A 58 87.33 27.10 25.86
CA VAL A 58 87.23 27.84 24.59
C VAL A 58 86.61 26.97 23.48
N SER A 59 86.98 25.69 23.40
CA SER A 59 86.38 24.75 22.46
C SER A 59 84.87 24.55 22.73
N GLU A 60 84.48 24.32 23.98
CA GLU A 60 83.09 24.14 24.38
C GLU A 60 82.24 25.39 24.10
N ILE A 61 82.77 26.59 24.40
CA ILE A 61 82.12 27.86 24.05
C ILE A 61 81.86 27.94 22.54
N GLY A 62 82.85 27.53 21.73
CA GLY A 62 82.70 27.46 20.27
C GLY A 62 81.58 26.51 19.84
N SER A 63 81.50 25.32 20.42
CA SER A 63 80.42 24.36 20.16
C SER A 63 79.05 24.88 20.58
N ILE A 64 78.94 25.53 21.74
CA ILE A 64 77.70 26.14 22.23
C ILE A 64 77.26 27.27 21.29
N ALA A 65 78.19 28.15 20.88
CA ALA A 65 77.89 29.23 19.94
C ALA A 65 77.34 28.69 18.61
N ALA A 66 77.91 27.60 18.09
CA ALA A 66 77.41 26.93 16.88
C ALA A 66 76.00 26.34 17.09
N ALA A 67 75.74 25.68 18.23
CA ALA A 67 74.43 25.12 18.55
C ALA A 67 73.35 26.20 18.70
N VAL A 68 73.69 27.33 19.32
CA VAL A 68 72.80 28.50 19.44
C VAL A 68 72.49 29.08 18.06
N ALA A 69 73.49 29.21 17.19
CA ALA A 69 73.28 29.68 15.81
C ALA A 69 72.36 28.75 15.00
N SER A 70 72.55 27.43 15.12
CA SER A 70 71.65 26.44 14.50
C SER A 70 70.22 26.59 15.01
N THR A 71 70.04 26.68 16.33
CA THR A 71 68.71 26.83 16.95
C THR A 71 68.01 28.11 16.51
N ALA A 72 68.75 29.22 16.38
CA ALA A 72 68.20 30.48 15.87
C ALA A 72 67.78 30.38 14.39
N SER A 73 68.52 29.62 13.58
CA SER A 73 68.14 29.33 12.19
C SER A 73 66.86 28.50 12.12
N ASP A 74 66.75 27.43 12.91
CA ASP A 74 65.57 26.57 12.98
C ASP A 74 64.33 27.34 13.47
N ALA A 75 64.50 28.24 14.44
CA ALA A 75 63.43 29.11 14.92
C ALA A 75 62.93 30.06 13.81
N THR A 76 63.84 30.58 12.99
CA THR A 76 63.51 31.44 11.85
C THR A 76 62.76 30.65 10.76
N ALA A 77 63.21 29.44 10.44
CA ALA A 77 62.52 28.54 9.50
C ALA A 77 61.10 28.20 10.00
N THR A 78 60.96 27.85 11.28
CA THR A 78 59.66 27.58 11.90
C THR A 78 58.71 28.78 11.83
N ALA A 79 59.22 30.00 12.01
CA ALA A 79 58.43 31.21 11.88
C ALA A 79 57.94 31.44 10.43
N ALA A 80 58.79 31.16 9.44
CA ALA A 80 58.43 31.22 8.02
C ALA A 80 57.34 30.20 7.68
N ASP A 81 57.48 28.95 8.12
CA ASP A 81 56.49 27.89 7.90
C ASP A 81 55.13 28.24 8.52
N ARG A 82 55.12 28.80 9.74
CA ARG A 82 53.87 29.26 10.39
C ARG A 82 53.20 30.38 9.59
N SER A 83 53.99 31.29 9.02
CA SER A 83 53.47 32.35 8.15
C SER A 83 52.83 31.79 6.88
N ALA A 84 53.48 30.81 6.23
CA ALA A 84 52.94 30.12 5.06
C ALA A 84 51.63 29.39 5.37
N VAL A 85 51.57 28.63 6.47
CA VAL A 85 50.34 27.95 6.92
C VAL A 85 49.20 28.94 7.21
N ALA A 86 49.52 30.12 7.76
CA ALA A 86 48.52 31.16 7.99
C ALA A 86 47.97 31.72 6.66
N ALA A 87 48.82 31.91 5.66
CA ALA A 87 48.41 32.33 4.32
C ALA A 87 47.52 31.26 3.64
N ASP A 88 47.91 29.98 3.69
CA ASP A 88 47.12 28.89 3.13
C ASP A 88 45.74 28.79 3.78
N LYS A 89 45.66 28.94 5.11
CA LYS A 89 44.37 28.98 5.83
C LYS A 89 43.49 30.14 5.38
N ALA A 90 44.05 31.31 5.08
CA ALA A 90 43.30 32.45 4.57
C ALA A 90 42.75 32.17 3.17
N THR A 91 43.53 31.54 2.29
CA THR A 91 43.08 31.10 0.96
C THR A 91 41.94 30.08 1.05
N VAL A 92 42.08 29.04 1.88
CA VAL A 92 41.02 28.05 2.09
C VAL A 92 39.74 28.68 2.62
N ALA A 93 39.84 29.69 3.49
CA ALA A 93 38.68 30.42 3.99
C ALA A 93 37.98 31.23 2.87
N ALA A 94 38.75 31.86 1.98
CA ALA A 94 38.22 32.56 0.81
C ALA A 94 37.52 31.61 -0.16
N ASP A 95 38.14 30.46 -0.48
CA ASP A 95 37.56 29.44 -1.35
C ASP A 95 36.26 28.88 -0.76
N LYS A 96 36.23 28.63 0.56
CA LYS A 96 35.02 28.17 1.25
C LYS A 96 33.89 29.20 1.18
N ALA A 97 34.21 30.50 1.24
CA ALA A 97 33.24 31.56 1.08
C ALA A 97 32.71 31.63 -0.37
N ALA A 98 33.58 31.46 -1.37
CA ALA A 98 33.18 31.39 -2.78
C ALA A 98 32.24 30.21 -3.05
N VAL A 99 32.59 29.00 -2.58
CA VAL A 99 31.74 27.80 -2.71
C VAL A 99 30.39 27.98 -2.03
N ALA A 100 30.34 28.67 -0.88
CA ALA A 100 29.09 28.98 -0.21
C ALA A 100 28.21 29.93 -1.06
N GLY A 101 28.82 30.92 -1.73
CA GLY A 101 28.15 31.79 -2.69
C GLY A 101 27.59 31.01 -3.88
N ASP A 102 28.40 30.17 -4.53
CA ASP A 102 27.97 29.35 -5.66
C ASP A 102 26.81 28.43 -5.29
N LYS A 103 26.86 27.83 -4.09
CA LYS A 103 25.77 26.98 -3.59
C LYS A 103 24.48 27.74 -3.38
N ALA A 104 24.54 29.01 -2.96
CA ALA A 104 23.38 29.87 -2.83
C ALA A 104 22.78 30.22 -4.20
N THR A 105 23.61 30.53 -5.20
CA THR A 105 23.17 30.75 -6.59
C THR A 105 22.48 29.52 -7.16
N VAL A 106 23.09 28.33 -7.03
CA VAL A 106 22.49 27.06 -7.49
C VAL A 106 21.15 26.78 -6.80
N ALA A 107 21.02 27.14 -5.52
CA ALA A 107 19.75 26.98 -4.81
C ALA A 107 18.67 27.93 -5.36
N ALA A 108 19.02 29.18 -5.67
CA ALA A 108 18.12 30.13 -6.31
C ALA A 108 17.67 29.66 -7.71
N ASP A 109 18.61 29.18 -8.54
CA ASP A 109 18.31 28.67 -9.88
C ASP A 109 17.38 27.45 -9.85
N LYS A 110 17.60 26.54 -8.89
CA LYS A 110 16.72 25.39 -8.68
C LYS A 110 15.31 25.81 -8.26
N ALA A 111 15.19 26.84 -7.41
CA ALA A 111 13.90 27.38 -7.02
C ALA A 111 13.16 28.00 -8.22
N SER A 112 13.86 28.78 -9.06
CA SER A 112 13.28 29.32 -10.30
C SER A 112 12.81 28.20 -11.24
N THR A 113 13.65 27.20 -11.47
CA THR A 113 13.32 26.06 -12.34
C THR A 113 12.12 25.25 -11.81
N HIS A 114 11.94 25.17 -10.49
CA HIS A 114 10.78 24.52 -9.90
C HIS A 114 9.51 25.32 -10.15
N SER A 115 9.56 26.64 -9.96
CA SER A 115 8.44 27.55 -10.26
C SER A 115 8.03 27.47 -11.74
N ASP A 116 8.99 27.47 -12.67
CA ASP A 116 8.71 27.35 -14.10
C ASP A 116 8.04 26.01 -14.45
N ARG A 117 8.48 24.92 -13.80
CA ARG A 117 7.85 23.61 -13.99
C ARG A 117 6.42 23.58 -13.45
N LEU A 118 6.16 24.18 -12.29
CA LEU A 118 4.80 24.29 -11.74
C LEU A 118 3.88 25.09 -12.66
N ALA A 119 4.38 26.17 -13.28
CA ALA A 119 3.62 26.93 -14.27
C ALA A 119 3.30 26.09 -15.51
N ALA A 120 4.28 25.34 -16.04
CA ALA A 120 4.07 24.45 -17.18
C ALA A 120 3.08 23.31 -16.87
N ASP A 121 3.14 22.73 -15.67
CA ASP A 121 2.20 21.70 -15.22
C ASP A 121 0.78 22.27 -15.10
N ALA A 122 0.62 23.50 -14.60
CA ALA A 122 -0.67 24.18 -14.54
C ALA A 122 -1.26 24.42 -15.94
N ASP A 123 -0.44 24.88 -16.91
CA ASP A 123 -0.85 25.05 -18.30
C ASP A 123 -1.26 23.72 -18.95
N ALA A 124 -0.55 22.63 -18.65
CA ALA A 124 -0.88 21.30 -19.14
C ALA A 124 -2.24 20.80 -18.61
N VAL A 125 -2.52 21.05 -17.33
CA VAL A 125 -3.82 20.74 -16.70
C VAL A 125 -4.94 21.56 -17.32
N ALA A 126 -4.74 22.87 -17.52
CA ALA A 126 -5.71 23.74 -18.19
C ALA A 126 -6.02 23.24 -19.61
N THR A 127 -4.98 22.89 -20.38
CA THR A 127 -5.13 22.34 -21.74
C THR A 127 -5.85 20.98 -21.76
N ALA A 128 -5.71 20.16 -20.71
CA ALA A 128 -6.43 18.90 -20.58
C ALA A 128 -7.92 19.11 -20.23
N ALA A 129 -8.22 20.11 -19.40
CA ALA A 129 -9.59 20.52 -19.08
C ALA A 129 -10.30 21.04 -20.33
N ASP A 130 -9.66 21.92 -21.11
CA ASP A 130 -10.22 22.43 -22.36
C ASP A 130 -10.52 21.32 -23.36
N ARG A 131 -9.60 20.34 -23.50
CA ARG A 131 -9.84 19.16 -24.36
C ARG A 131 -11.02 18.31 -23.91
N SER A 132 -11.21 18.18 -22.60
CA SER A 132 -12.33 17.43 -22.02
C SER A 132 -13.66 18.16 -22.25
N ALA A 133 -13.67 19.49 -22.11
CA ALA A 133 -14.84 20.31 -22.44
C ALA A 133 -15.22 20.18 -23.92
N VAL A 134 -14.25 20.29 -24.84
CA VAL A 134 -14.49 20.09 -26.28
C VAL A 134 -15.02 18.69 -26.59
N ALA A 135 -14.55 17.65 -25.89
CA ALA A 135 -15.05 16.30 -26.07
C ALA A 135 -16.50 16.14 -25.59
N ALA A 136 -16.86 16.76 -24.46
CA ALA A 136 -18.23 16.81 -23.96
C ALA A 136 -19.16 17.54 -24.94
N ASP A 137 -18.74 18.71 -25.45
CA ASP A 137 -19.51 19.46 -26.45
C ASP A 137 -19.75 18.62 -27.73
N LYS A 138 -18.73 17.89 -28.20
CA LYS A 138 -18.88 16.97 -29.34
C LYS A 138 -19.87 15.84 -29.06
N ALA A 139 -19.88 15.30 -27.84
CA ALA A 139 -20.83 14.25 -27.45
C ALA A 139 -22.27 14.79 -27.42
N THR A 140 -22.48 16.00 -26.90
CA THR A 140 -23.76 16.70 -26.93
C THR A 140 -24.24 16.91 -28.36
N VAL A 141 -23.39 17.44 -29.24
CA VAL A 141 -23.72 17.62 -30.66
C VAL A 141 -24.07 16.29 -31.35
N ALA A 142 -23.40 15.20 -31.01
CA ALA A 142 -23.71 13.87 -31.54
C ALA A 142 -25.08 13.37 -31.05
N ALA A 143 -25.42 13.60 -29.78
CA ALA A 143 -26.73 13.27 -29.22
C ALA A 143 -27.84 14.09 -29.89
N ASP A 144 -27.65 15.41 -30.04
CA ASP A 144 -28.59 16.29 -30.72
C ASP A 144 -28.85 15.82 -32.16
N LYS A 145 -27.80 15.41 -32.88
CA LYS A 145 -27.92 14.87 -34.23
C LYS A 145 -28.72 13.56 -34.28
N ALA A 146 -28.60 12.70 -33.27
CA ALA A 146 -29.38 11.46 -33.16
C ALA A 146 -30.87 11.75 -32.86
N THR A 147 -31.15 12.74 -32.01
CA THR A 147 -32.50 13.24 -31.74
C THR A 147 -33.15 13.77 -33.02
N VAL A 148 -32.45 14.65 -33.75
CA VAL A 148 -32.94 15.18 -35.04
C VAL A 148 -33.22 14.06 -36.06
N ALA A 149 -32.39 13.02 -36.10
CA ALA A 149 -32.62 11.86 -36.97
C ALA A 149 -33.89 11.08 -36.58
N SER A 150 -34.13 10.92 -35.27
CA SER A 150 -35.33 10.27 -34.74
C SER A 150 -36.60 11.08 -35.03
N ASP A 151 -36.55 12.40 -34.85
CA ASP A 151 -37.66 13.30 -35.17
C ASP A 151 -38.02 13.25 -36.66
N LYS A 152 -37.00 13.16 -37.53
CA LYS A 152 -37.20 12.99 -38.97
C LYS A 152 -37.87 11.66 -39.31
N ALA A 153 -37.49 10.56 -38.63
CA ALA A 153 -38.11 9.25 -38.80
C ALA A 153 -39.57 9.23 -38.29
N ALA A 154 -39.83 9.84 -37.14
CA ALA A 154 -41.20 10.01 -36.62
C ALA A 154 -42.07 10.81 -37.59
N THR A 155 -41.54 11.91 -38.13
CA THR A 155 -42.22 12.73 -39.15
C THR A 155 -42.52 11.92 -40.42
N GLN A 156 -41.65 11.00 -40.84
CA GLN A 156 -41.94 10.08 -41.94
C GLN A 156 -43.06 9.11 -41.57
N GLY A 157 -43.02 8.51 -40.37
CA GLY A 157 -44.07 7.61 -39.89
C GLY A 157 -45.45 8.28 -39.82
N TYR A 158 -45.53 9.55 -39.40
CA TYR A 158 -46.78 10.31 -39.44
C TYR A 158 -47.28 10.56 -40.87
N ARG A 159 -46.38 10.81 -41.84
CA ARG A 159 -46.75 10.92 -43.25
C ARG A 159 -47.27 9.60 -43.82
N ASP A 160 -46.66 8.48 -43.46
CA ASP A 160 -47.09 7.15 -43.91
C ASP A 160 -48.47 6.80 -43.32
N GLN A 161 -48.69 7.06 -42.03
CA GLN A 161 -50.00 6.88 -41.39
C GLN A 161 -51.09 7.76 -42.02
N ALA A 162 -50.76 9.02 -42.35
CA ALA A 162 -51.68 9.91 -43.05
C ALA A 162 -52.03 9.37 -44.45
N ALA A 163 -51.05 8.84 -45.19
CA ALA A 163 -51.28 8.21 -46.48
C ALA A 163 -52.16 6.94 -46.38
N THR A 164 -51.91 6.07 -45.38
CA THR A 164 -52.77 4.91 -45.11
C THR A 164 -54.19 5.33 -44.74
N SER A 165 -54.34 6.37 -43.92
CA SER A 165 -55.65 6.90 -43.53
C SER A 165 -56.42 7.44 -44.73
N ALA A 166 -55.75 8.15 -45.64
CA ALA A 166 -56.35 8.62 -46.90
C ALA A 166 -56.78 7.45 -47.80
N ALA A 167 -55.96 6.39 -47.90
CA ALA A 167 -56.31 5.18 -48.65
C ALA A 167 -57.52 4.44 -48.05
N ASN A 168 -57.57 4.31 -46.72
CA ASN A 168 -58.69 3.70 -46.02
C ASN A 168 -59.99 4.52 -46.20
N ALA A 169 -59.90 5.85 -46.21
CA ALA A 169 -61.03 6.73 -46.50
C ALA A 169 -61.56 6.51 -47.92
N ALA A 170 -60.68 6.47 -48.93
CA ALA A 170 -61.07 6.18 -50.32
C ALA A 170 -61.68 4.78 -50.49
N GLN A 171 -61.13 3.77 -49.79
CA GLN A 171 -61.70 2.42 -49.77
C GLN A 171 -63.08 2.40 -49.09
N SER A 172 -63.26 3.19 -48.02
CA SER A 172 -64.54 3.32 -47.33
C SER A 172 -65.60 3.99 -48.22
N GLU A 173 -65.23 5.02 -48.98
CA GLU A 173 -66.10 5.62 -50.01
C GLU A 173 -66.51 4.60 -51.06
N THR A 174 -65.57 3.77 -51.53
CA THR A 174 -65.83 2.67 -52.48
C THR A 174 -66.76 1.61 -51.88
N ASN A 175 -66.51 1.19 -50.64
CA ASN A 175 -67.33 0.20 -49.93
C ASN A 175 -68.73 0.74 -49.62
N ALA A 176 -68.86 2.03 -49.30
CA ALA A 176 -70.14 2.68 -49.09
C ALA A 176 -70.94 2.76 -50.39
N ALA A 177 -70.30 3.10 -51.51
CA ALA A 177 -70.92 3.08 -52.84
C ALA A 177 -71.37 1.65 -53.24
N ALA A 178 -70.54 0.64 -52.99
CA ALA A 178 -70.87 -0.76 -53.23
C ALA A 178 -72.02 -1.25 -52.34
N SER A 179 -72.03 -0.85 -51.06
CA SER A 179 -73.10 -1.16 -50.11
C SER A 179 -74.41 -0.46 -50.47
N ALA A 180 -74.36 0.78 -50.97
CA ALA A 180 -75.52 1.49 -51.49
C ALA A 180 -76.09 0.80 -52.74
N ALA A 181 -75.23 0.32 -53.64
CA ALA A 181 -75.64 -0.48 -54.81
C ALA A 181 -76.22 -1.86 -54.40
N LEU A 182 -75.65 -2.52 -53.39
CA LEU A 182 -76.22 -3.73 -52.80
C LEU A 182 -77.55 -3.46 -52.09
N ALA A 183 -77.69 -2.34 -51.38
CA ALA A 183 -78.93 -1.97 -50.69
C ALA A 183 -80.05 -1.58 -51.68
N GLN A 184 -79.72 -1.11 -52.88
CA GLN A 184 -80.68 -0.92 -53.97
C GLN A 184 -81.09 -2.23 -54.65
N SER A 185 -80.25 -3.28 -54.61
CA SER A 185 -80.59 -4.62 -55.12
C SER A 185 -81.15 -5.57 -54.07
N ALA A 186 -80.96 -5.27 -52.78
CA ALA A 186 -81.48 -6.02 -51.65
C ALA A 186 -82.78 -5.39 -51.14
N THR A 187 -83.84 -6.20 -51.04
CA THR A 187 -85.11 -5.79 -50.44
C THR A 187 -84.87 -5.47 -48.95
N PRO A 188 -85.13 -4.25 -48.45
CA PRO A 188 -84.74 -3.87 -47.09
C PRO A 188 -85.47 -4.70 -46.01
N GLY A 189 -84.71 -5.41 -45.17
CA GLY A 189 -85.21 -6.00 -43.91
C GLY A 189 -85.25 -7.53 -43.74
N ALA A 190 -84.34 -8.32 -44.31
CA ALA A 190 -84.37 -9.79 -44.11
C ALA A 190 -83.05 -10.38 -43.58
N VAL A 191 -82.92 -10.48 -42.24
CA VAL A 191 -82.67 -11.82 -41.69
C VAL A 191 -84.05 -12.44 -41.64
N LYS A 192 -84.25 -13.56 -42.33
CA LYS A 192 -85.53 -14.26 -42.38
C LYS A 192 -85.90 -14.79 -40.99
N ILE A 193 -86.53 -13.97 -40.16
CA ILE A 193 -87.52 -14.44 -39.18
C ILE A 193 -88.86 -14.05 -39.80
N THR A 194 -89.28 -14.81 -40.81
CA THR A 194 -90.67 -14.70 -41.22
C THR A 194 -91.52 -15.36 -40.15
N ASN A 195 -92.81 -15.08 -40.16
CA ASN A 195 -93.86 -15.78 -39.43
C ASN A 195 -93.95 -17.29 -39.81
N SER A 196 -92.98 -17.80 -40.57
CA SER A 196 -92.79 -19.18 -41.00
C SER A 196 -91.51 -19.81 -40.43
N ASP A 197 -90.79 -19.14 -39.51
CA ASP A 197 -89.79 -19.83 -38.69
C ASP A 197 -90.51 -20.85 -37.80
N THR A 198 -90.55 -22.07 -38.31
CA THR A 198 -91.16 -23.25 -37.70
C THR A 198 -90.11 -24.17 -37.13
N THR A 199 -88.84 -23.72 -37.03
CA THR A 199 -87.80 -24.52 -36.40
C THR A 199 -88.00 -24.51 -34.89
N GLN A 200 -88.24 -25.70 -34.34
CA GLN A 200 -88.30 -25.93 -32.91
C GLN A 200 -86.91 -25.62 -32.35
N ASP A 201 -86.74 -24.43 -31.78
CA ASP A 201 -85.73 -23.98 -30.78
C ASP A 201 -85.16 -22.57 -31.06
N LYS A 202 -85.31 -21.69 -30.05
CA LYS A 202 -84.87 -20.28 -30.06
C LYS A 202 -83.33 -20.17 -30.04
N LEU A 203 -82.78 -19.00 -30.42
CA LEU A 203 -81.33 -18.72 -30.52
C LEU A 203 -80.52 -19.13 -29.26
N ASN A 204 -81.13 -19.06 -28.07
CA ASN A 204 -80.57 -19.50 -26.78
C ASN A 204 -80.18 -21.00 -26.73
N THR A 205 -80.84 -21.85 -27.51
CA THR A 205 -80.59 -23.30 -27.54
C THR A 205 -79.48 -23.66 -28.54
N LYS A 206 -79.19 -22.77 -29.50
CA LYS A 206 -78.19 -22.98 -30.56
C LYS A 206 -76.78 -22.51 -30.16
N LEU A 207 -76.64 -21.80 -29.05
CA LEU A 207 -75.36 -21.39 -28.48
C LEU A 207 -75.08 -22.12 -27.15
N THR A 208 -74.00 -22.89 -27.13
CA THR A 208 -73.41 -23.47 -25.91
C THR A 208 -72.24 -22.59 -25.48
N VAL A 209 -72.24 -22.12 -24.24
CA VAL A 209 -71.14 -21.34 -23.68
C VAL A 209 -70.31 -22.21 -22.72
N GLY A 210 -68.98 -22.03 -22.75
CA GLY A 210 -68.05 -22.80 -21.91
C GLY A 210 -68.04 -22.34 -20.46
N ALA A 211 -67.36 -23.09 -19.59
CA ALA A 211 -67.22 -22.76 -18.17
C ALA A 211 -66.64 -21.34 -17.98
N GLY A 212 -67.25 -20.56 -17.09
CA GLY A 212 -66.88 -19.16 -16.83
C GLY A 212 -67.64 -18.10 -17.67
N ILE A 213 -68.53 -18.51 -18.58
CA ILE A 213 -69.43 -17.60 -19.31
C ILE A 213 -70.89 -17.97 -18.98
N ALA A 214 -71.65 -17.03 -18.43
CA ALA A 214 -73.09 -17.14 -18.22
C ALA A 214 -73.85 -16.60 -19.44
N LYS A 215 -74.90 -17.33 -19.83
CA LYS A 215 -75.88 -16.90 -20.83
C LYS A 215 -77.19 -16.49 -20.17
N ALA A 216 -77.72 -15.33 -20.53
CA ALA A 216 -79.00 -14.84 -20.03
C ALA A 216 -79.88 -14.34 -21.19
N VAL A 217 -81.13 -14.82 -21.24
CA VAL A 217 -82.12 -14.31 -22.18
C VAL A 217 -82.82 -13.11 -21.56
N ILE A 218 -82.77 -11.97 -22.23
CA ILE A 218 -83.49 -10.76 -21.85
C ILE A 218 -84.79 -10.69 -22.65
N SER A 219 -85.90 -10.45 -21.96
CA SER A 219 -87.27 -10.39 -22.50
C SER A 219 -87.78 -11.71 -23.13
N PRO A 220 -87.80 -12.83 -22.36
CA PRO A 220 -88.28 -14.11 -22.87
C PRO A 220 -89.75 -14.04 -23.32
N GLY A 221 -90.01 -14.45 -24.56
CA GLY A 221 -91.35 -14.45 -25.17
C GLY A 221 -91.71 -13.23 -26.04
N GLY A 222 -90.79 -12.26 -26.21
CA GLY A 222 -90.91 -11.14 -27.17
C GLY A 222 -89.70 -11.04 -28.09
N ASP A 223 -89.23 -9.82 -28.38
CA ASP A 223 -87.97 -9.59 -29.09
C ASP A 223 -86.78 -9.93 -28.19
N GLU A 224 -86.41 -11.20 -28.18
CA GLU A 224 -85.38 -11.75 -27.29
C GLU A 224 -83.98 -11.24 -27.66
N ARG A 225 -83.23 -10.76 -26.65
CA ARG A 225 -81.79 -10.48 -26.77
C ARG A 225 -81.02 -11.44 -25.87
N LEU A 226 -80.02 -12.12 -26.42
CA LEU A 226 -79.15 -13.02 -25.67
C LEU A 226 -77.92 -12.24 -25.17
N ASN A 227 -77.76 -12.16 -23.85
CA ASN A 227 -76.62 -11.52 -23.21
C ASN A 227 -75.61 -12.59 -22.72
N LEU A 228 -74.32 -12.37 -23.00
CA LEU A 228 -73.22 -13.25 -22.58
C LEU A 228 -72.29 -12.47 -21.65
N ALA A 229 -72.10 -12.96 -20.43
CA ALA A 229 -71.29 -12.30 -19.40
C ALA A 229 -70.34 -13.31 -18.74
N VAL A 230 -69.19 -12.83 -18.25
CA VAL A 230 -68.25 -13.67 -17.48
C VAL A 230 -68.82 -13.90 -16.08
N ASP A 231 -68.99 -15.17 -15.68
CA ASP A 231 -69.43 -15.54 -14.34
C ASP A 231 -68.22 -15.75 -13.42
N ILE A 232 -67.89 -14.70 -12.68
CA ILE A 232 -66.75 -14.69 -11.74
C ILE A 232 -67.07 -15.51 -10.48
N ALA A 233 -68.35 -15.70 -10.13
CA ALA A 233 -68.77 -16.44 -8.93
C ALA A 233 -68.72 -17.97 -9.12
N GLY A 234 -68.75 -18.44 -10.37
CA GLY A 234 -68.67 -19.86 -10.72
C GLY A 234 -67.25 -20.44 -10.86
N LEU A 235 -66.20 -19.63 -10.69
CA LEU A 235 -64.81 -20.10 -10.68
C LEU A 235 -64.51 -20.78 -9.34
N THR A 236 -64.32 -22.11 -9.33
CA THR A 236 -63.91 -22.85 -8.13
C THR A 236 -62.48 -22.50 -7.73
N ASN A 237 -62.23 -22.29 -6.44
CA ASN A 237 -60.88 -22.08 -5.90
C ASN A 237 -60.05 -23.37 -6.04
N GLU A 238 -58.90 -23.30 -6.72
CA GLU A 238 -57.88 -24.36 -6.71
C GLU A 238 -57.02 -24.23 -5.44
N PRO A 239 -56.92 -25.26 -4.58
CA PRO A 239 -56.20 -25.18 -3.31
C PRO A 239 -54.67 -25.41 -3.43
N ASP A 240 -54.17 -25.87 -4.58
CA ASP A 240 -52.75 -26.15 -4.80
C ASP A 240 -52.11 -25.08 -5.68
N VAL A 241 -51.79 -23.93 -5.09
CA VAL A 241 -50.95 -22.91 -5.75
C VAL A 241 -49.49 -23.15 -5.36
N ASP A 242 -48.69 -23.69 -6.28
CA ASP A 242 -47.24 -23.76 -6.16
C ASP A 242 -46.64 -22.41 -6.58
N VAL A 243 -46.35 -21.57 -5.58
CA VAL A 243 -45.71 -20.25 -5.76
C VAL A 243 -44.42 -20.28 -6.59
N SER A 244 -43.76 -21.44 -6.75
CA SER A 244 -42.53 -21.59 -7.54
C SER A 244 -42.76 -21.88 -9.02
N ALA A 245 -43.96 -22.36 -9.40
CA ALA A 245 -44.28 -22.79 -10.76
C ALA A 245 -45.49 -22.06 -11.37
N ASP A 246 -46.38 -21.53 -10.54
CA ASP A 246 -47.64 -20.92 -10.97
C ASP A 246 -47.51 -19.43 -11.26
N TYR A 247 -48.28 -19.01 -12.28
CA TYR A 247 -48.31 -17.62 -12.75
C TYR A 247 -49.64 -16.96 -12.40
N GLY A 248 -49.57 -15.79 -11.78
CA GLY A 248 -50.73 -14.94 -11.52
C GLY A 248 -50.93 -13.91 -12.63
N MET A 249 -52.17 -13.46 -12.81
CA MET A 249 -52.52 -12.35 -13.69
C MET A 249 -52.72 -11.09 -12.85
N PHE A 250 -52.05 -10.00 -13.23
CA PHE A 250 -52.09 -8.73 -12.49
C PHE A 250 -52.24 -7.55 -13.43
N PHE A 251 -52.94 -6.53 -12.95
CA PHE A 251 -53.06 -5.25 -13.64
C PHE A 251 -51.85 -4.38 -13.32
N ASP A 252 -51.00 -4.14 -14.33
CA ASP A 252 -49.92 -3.18 -14.25
C ASP A 252 -50.50 -1.77 -14.43
N ALA A 253 -50.77 -1.09 -13.32
CA ALA A 253 -51.38 0.25 -13.32
C ALA A 253 -50.55 1.31 -14.05
N SER A 254 -49.24 1.09 -14.22
CA SER A 254 -48.36 2.01 -14.97
C SER A 254 -48.46 1.84 -16.48
N ALA A 255 -48.76 0.61 -16.93
CA ALA A 255 -48.87 0.28 -18.35
C ALA A 255 -50.31 0.10 -18.84
N GLY A 256 -51.29 0.04 -17.93
CA GLY A 256 -52.70 -0.25 -18.25
C GLY A 256 -52.93 -1.66 -18.82
N LEU A 257 -51.98 -2.57 -18.63
CA LEU A 257 -51.98 -3.91 -19.22
C LEU A 257 -52.13 -4.98 -18.14
N ILE A 258 -52.83 -6.07 -18.48
CA ILE A 258 -52.84 -7.27 -17.63
C ILE A 258 -51.66 -8.15 -18.05
N ARG A 259 -50.76 -8.47 -17.10
CA ARG A 259 -49.57 -9.29 -17.33
C ARG A 259 -49.66 -10.62 -16.58
N LYS A 260 -48.98 -11.64 -17.10
CA LYS A 260 -48.80 -12.96 -16.49
C LYS A 260 -47.39 -13.05 -15.89
N ALA A 261 -47.27 -13.26 -14.58
CA ALA A 261 -45.97 -13.35 -13.88
C ALA A 261 -45.96 -14.46 -12.82
N LEU A 262 -44.82 -15.12 -12.65
CA LEU A 262 -44.60 -16.18 -11.66
C LEU A 262 -44.71 -15.62 -10.23
N LEU A 263 -45.50 -16.25 -9.36
CA LEU A 263 -45.80 -15.72 -8.02
C LEU A 263 -44.55 -15.51 -7.14
N SER A 264 -43.54 -16.39 -7.22
CA SER A 264 -42.29 -16.24 -6.45
C SER A 264 -41.50 -14.97 -6.79
N LYS A 265 -41.62 -14.46 -8.02
CA LYS A 265 -40.95 -13.20 -8.44
C LYS A 265 -41.59 -11.96 -7.84
N MET A 266 -42.75 -12.10 -7.20
CA MET A 266 -43.51 -11.00 -6.60
C MET A 266 -43.31 -10.86 -5.09
N SER A 267 -42.70 -11.85 -4.41
CA SER A 267 -42.47 -11.83 -2.96
C SER A 267 -41.10 -11.27 -2.53
N GLY A 268 -40.19 -10.99 -3.45
CA GLY A 268 -38.82 -10.59 -3.13
C GLY A 268 -38.64 -9.08 -2.95
N GLY A 269 -39.12 -8.52 -1.85
CA GLY A 269 -38.72 -7.17 -1.44
C GLY A 269 -37.19 -7.09 -1.34
N LYS A 270 -36.57 -6.02 -1.85
CA LYS A 270 -35.11 -5.84 -1.75
C LYS A 270 -34.73 -5.75 -0.27
N ASN A 271 -33.94 -6.70 0.26
CA ASN A 271 -33.53 -6.73 1.66
C ASN A 271 -32.01 -6.56 1.80
N TYR A 272 -31.51 -6.14 2.96
CA TYR A 272 -30.05 -6.06 3.18
C TYR A 272 -29.44 -7.40 3.63
N PHE A 273 -30.27 -8.36 4.02
CA PHE A 273 -29.87 -9.46 4.90
C PHE A 273 -29.68 -10.80 4.19
N GLY A 274 -29.83 -10.82 2.86
CA GLY A 274 -29.70 -12.00 2.01
C GLY A 274 -30.92 -12.92 2.03
N SER A 275 -30.76 -14.08 1.41
CA SER A 275 -31.84 -15.08 1.24
C SER A 275 -31.89 -16.17 2.31
N GLY A 276 -30.81 -16.38 3.07
CA GLY A 276 -30.67 -17.51 3.99
C GLY A 276 -30.45 -18.87 3.30
N ALA A 277 -30.11 -18.88 2.00
CA ALA A 277 -29.97 -20.10 1.20
C ALA A 277 -28.91 -21.10 1.70
N ASP A 278 -27.89 -20.65 2.43
CA ASP A 278 -26.85 -21.51 3.01
C ASP A 278 -27.25 -22.11 4.38
N GLY A 279 -28.48 -21.87 4.86
CA GLY A 279 -28.99 -22.41 6.11
C GLY A 279 -28.29 -21.82 7.35
N ALA A 280 -28.28 -22.55 8.47
CA ALA A 280 -27.63 -22.09 9.70
C ALA A 280 -26.16 -22.52 9.74
N LEU A 281 -25.23 -21.58 9.91
CA LEU A 281 -23.85 -21.90 10.24
C LEU A 281 -23.70 -22.09 11.75
N ASN A 282 -23.31 -23.28 12.17
CA ASN A 282 -22.81 -23.57 13.50
C ASN A 282 -21.51 -24.35 13.34
N THR A 283 -20.35 -23.72 13.55
CA THR A 283 -19.08 -24.33 13.17
C THR A 283 -18.78 -25.58 14.01
N ALA A 284 -18.57 -26.73 13.37
CA ALA A 284 -18.15 -27.97 14.02
C ALA A 284 -16.61 -28.14 14.04
N GLY A 285 -15.88 -27.21 13.42
CA GLY A 285 -14.43 -27.15 13.33
C GLY A 285 -14.00 -25.93 12.51
N ASN A 286 -12.74 -25.89 12.08
CA ASN A 286 -12.24 -24.83 11.20
C ASN A 286 -12.94 -24.87 9.84
N VAL A 287 -13.27 -23.69 9.31
CA VAL A 287 -13.96 -23.51 8.03
C VAL A 287 -13.10 -22.63 7.13
N SER A 288 -12.89 -23.09 5.91
CA SER A 288 -12.25 -22.32 4.86
C SER A 288 -13.15 -22.31 3.62
N TRP A 289 -13.59 -21.13 3.20
CA TRP A 289 -14.45 -20.99 2.03
C TRP A 289 -13.65 -20.58 0.80
N ASN A 290 -13.86 -21.31 -0.30
CA ASN A 290 -13.26 -20.95 -1.56
C ASN A 290 -13.97 -19.74 -2.20
N THR A 291 -13.22 -18.96 -2.97
CA THR A 291 -13.79 -17.91 -3.80
C THR A 291 -14.69 -18.50 -4.89
N SER A 292 -15.58 -17.68 -5.44
CA SER A 292 -16.44 -18.07 -6.57
C SER A 292 -15.67 -18.58 -7.80
N SER A 293 -14.41 -18.17 -7.98
CA SER A 293 -13.52 -18.65 -9.05
C SER A 293 -12.62 -19.82 -8.63
N GLY A 294 -12.44 -20.05 -7.32
CA GLY A 294 -11.43 -20.98 -6.79
C GLY A 294 -9.98 -20.57 -7.09
N VAL A 295 -9.77 -19.36 -7.61
CA VAL A 295 -8.47 -18.82 -8.01
C VAL A 295 -8.19 -17.57 -7.16
N ASP A 296 -6.93 -17.42 -6.75
CA ASP A 296 -6.46 -16.23 -6.06
C ASP A 296 -6.78 -14.94 -6.85
N ASP A 297 -6.98 -13.85 -6.11
CA ASP A 297 -7.03 -12.47 -6.62
C ASP A 297 -8.24 -12.12 -7.54
N THR A 298 -9.07 -13.10 -7.91
CA THR A 298 -10.12 -12.92 -8.93
C THR A 298 -11.55 -12.98 -8.37
N GLY A 299 -11.79 -13.77 -7.33
CA GLY A 299 -13.13 -14.06 -6.83
C GLY A 299 -13.47 -13.40 -5.48
N ILE A 300 -14.75 -13.52 -5.13
CA ILE A 300 -15.32 -13.10 -3.84
C ILE A 300 -15.80 -14.33 -3.06
N VAL A 301 -15.87 -14.22 -1.74
CA VAL A 301 -16.58 -15.19 -0.90
C VAL A 301 -17.90 -14.57 -0.48
N VAL A 302 -19.01 -15.19 -0.87
CA VAL A 302 -20.36 -14.76 -0.46
C VAL A 302 -21.07 -15.93 0.20
N LYS A 303 -21.63 -15.68 1.39
CA LYS A 303 -22.45 -16.65 2.11
C LYS A 303 -23.73 -16.00 2.64
N GLN A 304 -24.82 -16.75 2.65
CA GLN A 304 -26.17 -16.31 2.95
C GLN A 304 -26.83 -17.23 3.97
N PHE A 305 -26.58 -16.99 5.25
CA PHE A 305 -27.05 -17.84 6.33
C PHE A 305 -28.36 -17.36 6.96
N THR A 306 -29.07 -18.26 7.63
CA THR A 306 -30.20 -17.92 8.50
C THR A 306 -29.75 -17.51 9.91
N SER A 307 -28.63 -18.07 10.38
CA SER A 307 -27.92 -17.68 11.60
C SER A 307 -26.45 -18.04 11.49
N ILE A 308 -25.56 -17.28 12.11
CA ILE A 308 -24.12 -17.55 12.12
C ILE A 308 -23.64 -17.74 13.56
N THR A 309 -23.03 -18.88 13.87
CA THR A 309 -22.31 -19.14 15.12
C THR A 309 -20.93 -19.71 14.81
N VAL A 310 -19.90 -18.93 15.13
CA VAL A 310 -18.51 -19.39 15.11
C VAL A 310 -18.11 -19.75 16.53
N ASN A 311 -18.05 -21.05 16.83
CA ASN A 311 -17.72 -21.55 18.16
C ASN A 311 -16.28 -21.23 18.58
N SER A 312 -16.05 -21.16 19.89
CA SER A 312 -14.72 -20.92 20.46
C SER A 312 -13.74 -21.99 20.02
N GLY A 313 -12.48 -21.61 19.75
CA GLY A 313 -11.45 -22.48 19.21
C GLY A 313 -11.55 -22.77 17.70
N HIS A 314 -12.64 -22.36 17.03
CA HIS A 314 -12.78 -22.54 15.58
C HIS A 314 -12.35 -21.28 14.81
N THR A 315 -11.80 -21.47 13.62
CA THR A 315 -11.42 -20.40 12.70
C THR A 315 -12.24 -20.46 11.42
N VAL A 316 -12.73 -19.31 10.96
CA VAL A 316 -13.38 -19.12 9.66
C VAL A 316 -12.54 -18.16 8.83
N THR A 317 -12.18 -18.55 7.62
CA THR A 317 -11.37 -17.76 6.69
C THR A 317 -11.66 -18.11 5.23
N THR A 318 -10.95 -17.48 4.32
CA THR A 318 -10.99 -17.79 2.89
C THR A 318 -9.87 -18.77 2.52
N GLY A 319 -10.14 -19.68 1.58
CA GLY A 319 -9.17 -20.67 1.09
C GLY A 319 -8.22 -20.11 0.03
N GLN A 320 -8.61 -19.02 -0.63
CA GLN A 320 -7.81 -18.25 -1.58
C GLN A 320 -7.83 -16.78 -1.16
N ARG A 321 -6.89 -16.01 -1.71
CA ARG A 321 -6.90 -14.55 -1.59
C ARG A 321 -8.12 -14.00 -2.32
N ALA A 322 -8.97 -13.29 -1.59
CA ALA A 322 -10.30 -12.89 -2.05
C ALA A 322 -10.41 -11.36 -2.08
N LYS A 323 -11.20 -10.84 -3.03
CA LYS A 323 -11.49 -9.40 -3.09
C LYS A 323 -12.27 -8.94 -1.84
N CYS A 324 -13.21 -9.75 -1.40
CA CYS A 324 -13.92 -9.57 -0.14
C CYS A 324 -14.53 -10.89 0.35
N MET A 325 -14.85 -10.93 1.64
CA MET A 325 -15.68 -11.95 2.26
C MET A 325 -16.95 -11.32 2.80
N VAL A 326 -18.09 -11.70 2.25
CA VAL A 326 -19.40 -11.12 2.53
C VAL A 326 -20.31 -12.17 3.15
N LEU A 327 -20.78 -11.89 4.37
CA LEU A 327 -21.64 -12.77 5.14
C LEU A 327 -23.00 -12.10 5.34
N TYR A 328 -23.98 -12.53 4.56
CA TYR A 328 -25.37 -12.18 4.77
C TYR A 328 -26.00 -13.12 5.80
N CYS A 329 -26.77 -12.57 6.73
CA CYS A 329 -27.47 -13.31 7.77
C CYS A 329 -28.87 -12.75 7.98
N THR A 330 -29.90 -13.58 7.78
CA THR A 330 -31.30 -13.18 8.03
C THR A 330 -31.68 -13.20 9.52
N GLY A 331 -30.76 -13.62 10.39
CA GLY A 331 -30.92 -13.73 11.85
C GLY A 331 -29.73 -13.16 12.60
N ASN A 332 -29.34 -13.79 13.71
CA ASN A 332 -28.24 -13.34 14.57
C ASN A 332 -26.87 -13.86 14.09
N VAL A 333 -25.82 -13.08 14.37
CA VAL A 333 -24.42 -13.47 14.18
C VAL A 333 -23.74 -13.49 15.53
N THR A 334 -23.13 -14.62 15.89
CA THR A 334 -22.35 -14.81 17.11
C THR A 334 -20.95 -15.32 16.76
N ILE A 335 -19.92 -14.56 17.11
CA ILE A 335 -18.51 -14.91 16.90
C ILE A 335 -17.86 -15.12 18.26
N ASN A 336 -17.62 -16.38 18.63
CA ASN A 336 -16.87 -16.77 19.82
C ASN A 336 -15.49 -17.34 19.49
N GLY A 337 -15.27 -17.77 18.24
CA GLY A 337 -13.97 -18.14 17.67
C GLY A 337 -13.35 -17.01 16.84
N ILE A 338 -12.59 -17.37 15.81
CA ILE A 338 -11.90 -16.42 14.92
C ILE A 338 -12.61 -16.36 13.56
N LEU A 339 -12.92 -15.16 13.09
CA LEU A 339 -13.32 -14.87 11.71
C LEU A 339 -12.28 -13.92 11.11
N HIS A 340 -11.54 -14.32 10.06
CA HIS A 340 -10.48 -13.46 9.54
C HIS A 340 -10.29 -13.44 8.03
N MET A 341 -9.65 -12.37 7.58
CA MET A 341 -8.95 -12.23 6.30
C MET A 341 -7.58 -11.59 6.48
N ASP A 342 -6.89 -11.96 7.55
CA ASP A 342 -5.47 -11.65 7.70
C ASP A 342 -4.70 -12.16 6.49
N SER A 343 -3.87 -11.32 5.88
CA SER A 343 -3.01 -11.70 4.76
C SER A 343 -3.73 -12.30 3.54
N ASN A 344 -5.06 -12.15 3.46
CA ASN A 344 -5.90 -12.81 2.46
C ASN A 344 -6.61 -11.81 1.51
N GLY A 345 -6.21 -10.54 1.51
CA GLY A 345 -6.71 -9.56 0.55
C GLY A 345 -6.17 -9.82 -0.85
N ALA A 346 -7.05 -9.81 -1.85
CA ALA A 346 -6.69 -9.95 -3.25
C ALA A 346 -5.85 -8.77 -3.77
N SER A 347 -4.80 -9.07 -4.54
CA SER A 347 -4.16 -8.10 -5.42
C SER A 347 -5.12 -7.73 -6.55
N GLY A 348 -5.31 -6.44 -6.83
CA GLY A 348 -6.20 -6.03 -7.92
C GLY A 348 -6.10 -4.55 -8.22
N GLN A 349 -6.16 -4.18 -9.50
CA GLN A 349 -6.15 -2.77 -9.90
C GLN A 349 -7.28 -2.01 -9.16
N PRO A 350 -7.06 -0.74 -8.78
CA PRO A 350 -8.08 0.13 -8.21
C PRO A 350 -9.01 0.58 -9.34
N SER A 351 -9.74 -0.36 -9.93
CA SER A 351 -10.74 -0.07 -10.96
C SER A 351 -12.12 0.16 -10.35
N ASP A 352 -12.37 -0.36 -9.14
CA ASP A 352 -13.72 -0.45 -8.59
C ASP A 352 -13.77 -0.17 -7.09
N ASP A 353 -14.73 0.66 -6.68
CA ASP A 353 -15.13 0.79 -5.29
C ASP A 353 -15.89 -0.48 -4.84
N VAL A 354 -15.80 -0.84 -3.56
CA VAL A 354 -16.68 -1.86 -2.97
C VAL A 354 -17.98 -1.19 -2.55
N TYR A 355 -19.10 -1.60 -3.15
CA TYR A 355 -20.45 -1.10 -2.85
C TYR A 355 -21.32 -2.17 -2.21
N VAL A 356 -21.82 -1.92 -0.99
CA VAL A 356 -22.81 -2.81 -0.36
C VAL A 356 -24.23 -2.38 -0.75
N ASP A 357 -24.86 -3.12 -1.67
CA ASP A 357 -26.23 -2.88 -2.17
C ASP A 357 -27.29 -3.80 -1.54
N ARG A 358 -28.58 -3.44 -1.65
CA ARG A 358 -29.71 -4.29 -1.23
C ARG A 358 -29.84 -5.50 -2.16
N PHE A 359 -30.00 -6.67 -1.56
CA PHE A 359 -30.27 -7.94 -2.23
C PHE A 359 -31.52 -7.84 -3.11
N GLY A 360 -31.36 -8.05 -4.42
CA GLY A 360 -32.45 -8.27 -5.36
C GLY A 360 -32.63 -9.75 -5.63
N SER A 361 -33.88 -10.19 -5.85
CA SER A 361 -34.31 -11.60 -6.00
C SER A 361 -33.67 -12.41 -7.14
N SER A 362 -32.62 -11.92 -7.82
CA SER A 362 -31.97 -12.61 -8.93
C SER A 362 -30.45 -12.44 -9.01
N ALA A 363 -29.78 -11.85 -8.01
CA ALA A 363 -28.34 -11.60 -8.08
C ALA A 363 -27.56 -12.46 -7.09
N VAL A 364 -27.06 -13.61 -7.59
CA VAL A 364 -25.98 -14.40 -6.95
C VAL A 364 -24.62 -13.65 -7.03
N ASN A 365 -24.62 -12.35 -7.38
CA ASN A 365 -23.40 -11.59 -7.67
C ASN A 365 -23.57 -10.08 -7.50
N ALA A 366 -24.21 -9.62 -6.42
CA ALA A 366 -24.34 -8.19 -6.13
C ALA A 366 -23.17 -7.70 -5.24
N LEU A 367 -21.94 -7.71 -5.78
CA LEU A 367 -20.82 -6.92 -5.24
C LEU A 367 -19.61 -6.89 -6.21
N LEU A 368 -19.81 -6.24 -7.37
CA LEU A 368 -18.79 -5.48 -8.12
C LEU A 368 -19.52 -4.77 -9.29
N SER A 369 -20.25 -3.68 -9.05
CA SER A 369 -20.75 -2.87 -10.17
C SER A 369 -19.65 -1.93 -10.64
N THR A 370 -19.06 -2.26 -11.79
CA THR A 370 -18.16 -1.41 -12.59
C THR A 370 -18.87 -0.20 -13.23
N TYR A 371 -19.96 0.33 -12.64
CA TYR A 371 -20.79 1.31 -13.33
C TYR A 371 -21.41 2.38 -12.42
N GLU A 372 -20.86 3.59 -12.53
CA GLU A 372 -21.58 4.85 -12.40
C GLU A 372 -22.67 4.91 -13.48
N ALA A 373 -23.89 4.44 -13.21
CA ALA A 373 -25.04 5.03 -13.86
C ALA A 373 -26.32 4.80 -13.06
N ASN A 374 -27.11 5.86 -13.08
CA ASN A 374 -28.49 5.92 -12.64
C ASN A 374 -28.66 6.04 -11.12
N GLN A 375 -28.29 7.23 -10.65
CA GLN A 375 -29.06 7.90 -9.61
C GLN A 375 -30.54 7.93 -10.01
N SER A 376 -31.30 6.93 -9.58
CA SER A 376 -32.74 7.11 -9.44
C SER A 376 -32.95 7.96 -8.20
N SER A 377 -33.04 9.27 -8.44
CA SER A 377 -33.32 10.36 -7.50
C SER A 377 -34.62 10.16 -6.73
N GLY A 378 -34.64 9.19 -5.83
CA GLY A 378 -35.80 8.86 -4.99
C GLY A 378 -35.55 7.75 -3.98
N SER A 379 -34.32 7.25 -3.89
CA SER A 379 -34.00 6.12 -3.03
C SER A 379 -33.05 6.57 -1.91
N SER A 380 -33.63 6.96 -0.76
CA SER A 380 -32.92 7.31 0.48
C SER A 380 -32.18 6.10 1.07
N PHE A 381 -31.07 5.68 0.48
CA PHE A 381 -30.33 4.49 0.93
C PHE A 381 -28.86 4.81 1.23
N THR A 382 -28.41 4.44 2.42
CA THR A 382 -27.02 4.51 2.86
C THR A 382 -26.20 3.47 2.11
N ARG A 383 -25.60 3.88 0.98
CA ARG A 383 -24.61 3.09 0.23
C ARG A 383 -23.26 3.19 0.95
N TYR A 384 -22.71 2.07 1.39
CA TYR A 384 -21.36 2.05 1.93
C TYR A 384 -20.34 1.86 0.80
N LYS A 385 -19.33 2.74 0.76
CA LYS A 385 -18.26 2.78 -0.25
C LYS A 385 -16.90 2.53 0.41
N SER A 386 -16.18 1.52 -0.08
CA SER A 386 -14.71 1.41 0.09
C SER A 386 -14.05 1.95 -1.20
N PRO A 387 -13.23 3.00 -1.14
CA PRO A 387 -12.64 3.64 -2.32
C PRO A 387 -11.67 2.68 -3.01
N ALA A 388 -11.63 2.77 -4.33
CA ALA A 388 -10.76 1.97 -5.18
C ALA A 388 -9.28 1.99 -4.72
N SER A 389 -8.80 3.13 -4.20
CA SER A 389 -7.46 3.28 -3.61
C SER A 389 -7.51 3.36 -2.08
N GLY A 390 -6.68 2.55 -1.43
CA GLY A 390 -6.40 2.63 0.01
C GLY A 390 -5.43 3.75 0.36
N ALA A 391 -5.01 3.79 1.62
CA ALA A 391 -4.04 4.78 2.10
C ALA A 391 -2.64 4.57 1.52
N ALA A 392 -1.86 5.66 1.47
CA ALA A 392 -0.52 5.69 0.88
C ALA A 392 0.49 4.82 1.65
N GLY A 393 1.42 4.20 0.91
CA GLY A 393 2.53 3.47 1.49
C GLY A 393 3.60 4.39 2.10
N GLY A 394 4.39 3.84 3.01
CA GLY A 394 5.50 4.53 3.67
C GLY A 394 6.75 4.59 2.78
N GLY A 395 7.49 5.70 2.88
CA GLY A 395 8.79 5.83 2.23
C GLY A 395 9.83 4.87 2.80
N GLY A 396 10.73 4.38 1.95
CA GLY A 396 11.85 3.55 2.38
C GLY A 396 12.90 4.34 3.16
N GLY A 397 13.64 3.63 4.03
CA GLY A 397 14.73 4.20 4.81
C GLY A 397 15.80 4.84 3.92
N VAL A 398 16.22 6.05 4.28
CA VAL A 398 17.21 6.81 3.53
C VAL A 398 18.58 6.12 3.61
N SER A 399 19.37 6.21 2.55
CA SER A 399 20.76 5.70 2.53
C SER A 399 21.61 6.46 3.52
N VAL A 400 22.47 5.75 4.22
CA VAL A 400 23.35 6.31 5.24
C VAL A 400 24.75 6.41 4.67
N LEU A 401 25.29 7.64 4.60
CA LEU A 401 26.56 7.95 3.91
C LEU A 401 27.75 8.12 4.87
N SER A 402 27.53 7.98 6.18
CA SER A 402 28.55 8.19 7.22
C SER A 402 29.11 6.86 7.72
N ALA A 403 30.43 6.67 7.60
CA ALA A 403 31.09 5.40 7.92
C ALA A 403 30.75 4.92 9.34
N GLY A 404 30.35 3.66 9.45
CA GLY A 404 29.99 3.06 10.73
C GLY A 404 28.68 3.60 11.29
N ALA A 405 27.67 3.88 10.46
CA ALA A 405 26.36 4.34 10.92
C ALA A 405 25.27 3.30 10.66
N ALA A 406 24.30 3.25 11.57
CA ALA A 406 23.18 2.32 11.52
C ALA A 406 22.20 2.74 10.42
N GLY A 407 21.56 1.75 9.80
CA GLY A 407 20.54 1.97 8.79
C GLY A 407 19.36 2.78 9.35
N SER A 408 18.80 3.63 8.50
CA SER A 408 17.59 4.39 8.81
C SER A 408 16.36 3.49 8.73
N ALA A 409 15.43 3.66 9.66
CA ALA A 409 14.16 2.94 9.62
C ALA A 409 13.32 3.34 8.39
N GLY A 410 12.53 2.40 7.88
CA GLY A 410 11.48 2.69 6.91
C GLY A 410 10.30 3.40 7.58
N SER A 411 9.63 4.29 6.85
CA SER A 411 8.43 4.95 7.35
C SER A 411 7.26 3.99 7.40
N ALA A 412 6.39 4.15 8.41
CA ALA A 412 5.14 3.41 8.48
C ALA A 412 4.21 3.77 7.30
N GLY A 413 3.36 2.83 6.90
CA GLY A 413 2.27 3.09 5.97
C GLY A 413 1.20 3.98 6.62
N VAL A 414 0.48 4.75 5.80
CA VAL A 414 -0.60 5.61 6.27
C VAL A 414 -1.82 4.76 6.61
N ALA A 415 -2.50 5.09 7.71
CA ALA A 415 -3.77 4.46 8.06
C ALA A 415 -4.90 4.98 7.16
N GLY A 416 -5.88 4.13 6.84
CA GLY A 416 -7.03 4.54 6.04
C GLY A 416 -8.07 3.44 5.95
N GLN A 417 -8.87 3.47 4.88
CA GLN A 417 -9.95 2.50 4.72
C GLN A 417 -9.41 1.07 4.61
N THR A 418 -8.40 0.91 3.76
CA THR A 418 -7.34 -0.08 3.91
C THR A 418 -6.03 0.67 4.14
N GLY A 419 -5.14 0.09 4.95
CA GLY A 419 -3.86 0.72 5.27
C GLY A 419 -2.86 0.63 4.12
N GLY A 420 -1.93 1.58 4.04
CA GLY A 420 -0.78 1.49 3.15
C GLY A 420 0.29 0.55 3.68
N GLY A 421 1.15 0.02 2.81
CA GLY A 421 2.29 -0.79 3.24
C GLY A 421 3.43 0.07 3.81
N GLY A 422 4.20 -0.46 4.76
CA GLY A 422 5.37 0.22 5.31
C GLY A 422 6.57 0.19 4.36
N GLY A 423 7.47 1.17 4.48
CA GLY A 423 8.74 1.16 3.76
C GLY A 423 9.75 0.19 4.38
N GLY A 424 10.67 -0.35 3.60
CA GLY A 424 11.81 -1.11 4.13
C GLY A 424 12.82 -0.19 4.81
N GLY A 425 13.56 -0.69 5.79
CA GLY A 425 14.70 0.01 6.39
C GLY A 425 15.92 -0.04 5.46
N SER A 426 16.82 0.94 5.57
CA SER A 426 18.10 0.89 4.85
C SER A 426 19.09 -0.06 5.52
N GLY A 427 20.06 -0.54 4.75
CA GLY A 427 21.18 -1.31 5.28
C GLY A 427 22.12 -0.44 6.11
N GLY A 428 22.83 -1.05 7.05
CA GLY A 428 23.92 -0.40 7.76
C GLY A 428 25.09 -0.09 6.82
N TYR A 429 25.94 0.87 7.21
CA TYR A 429 27.12 1.25 6.44
C TYR A 429 28.41 1.05 7.23
N GLY A 430 29.27 0.13 6.78
CA GLY A 430 30.62 -0.08 7.31
C GLY A 430 31.66 0.89 6.73
N GLN A 431 32.90 0.81 7.22
CA GLN A 431 33.95 1.77 6.90
C GLN A 431 34.46 1.61 5.45
N ASN A 432 34.81 2.72 4.79
CA ASN A 432 35.34 2.84 3.42
C ASN A 432 34.36 2.55 2.26
N THR A 433 33.99 3.66 1.62
CA THR A 433 33.41 3.85 0.29
C THR A 433 31.98 3.39 0.05
N SER A 434 31.11 4.42 -0.06
CA SER A 434 29.73 4.47 -0.55
C SER A 434 28.68 3.77 0.36
N GLY A 435 27.67 4.54 0.78
CA GLY A 435 26.72 4.24 1.85
C GLY A 435 25.85 2.98 1.74
N GLY A 436 25.13 2.66 2.81
CA GLY A 436 24.22 1.51 2.88
C GLY A 436 23.00 1.66 1.95
N ALA A 437 22.49 0.53 1.45
CA ALA A 437 21.45 0.51 0.43
C ALA A 437 20.14 1.10 0.97
N LYS A 438 19.45 1.87 0.15
CA LYS A 438 18.14 2.44 0.51
C LYS A 438 17.11 1.33 0.71
N GLY A 439 16.20 1.54 1.65
CA GLY A 439 14.99 0.74 1.73
C GLY A 439 14.04 1.08 0.58
N GLY A 440 13.27 0.11 0.13
CA GLY A 440 12.16 0.29 -0.81
C GLY A 440 10.95 0.94 -0.17
N ALA A 441 10.20 1.70 -0.94
CA ALA A 441 8.91 2.23 -0.50
C ALA A 441 7.84 1.13 -0.45
N GLY A 442 6.92 1.24 0.51
CA GLY A 442 5.68 0.49 0.51
C GLY A 442 4.70 1.07 -0.51
N SER A 443 3.67 0.30 -0.87
CA SER A 443 2.64 0.70 -1.82
C SER A 443 1.33 1.06 -1.14
N ALA A 444 0.46 1.75 -1.88
CA ALA A 444 -0.89 2.02 -1.43
C ALA A 444 -1.75 0.75 -1.42
N GLY A 445 -2.71 0.70 -0.50
CA GLY A 445 -3.77 -0.33 -0.50
C GLY A 445 -4.77 -0.12 -1.63
N THR A 446 -5.80 -0.97 -1.65
CA THR A 446 -6.96 -0.91 -2.56
C THR A 446 -8.24 -1.04 -1.76
N ALA A 447 -9.41 -1.04 -2.42
CA ALA A 447 -10.67 -1.36 -1.76
C ALA A 447 -10.73 -2.77 -1.14
N PHE A 448 -9.85 -3.68 -1.59
CA PHE A 448 -9.88 -5.12 -1.29
C PHE A 448 -8.77 -5.59 -0.36
N CYS A 449 -7.63 -4.89 -0.40
CA CYS A 449 -6.41 -5.30 0.28
C CYS A 449 -5.63 -4.10 0.83
N GLY A 450 -4.97 -4.31 1.97
CA GLY A 450 -3.93 -3.39 2.43
C GLY A 450 -2.72 -3.36 1.48
N GLY A 451 -2.00 -2.25 1.47
CA GLY A 451 -0.84 -2.02 0.61
C GLY A 451 0.35 -2.91 0.96
N SER A 452 1.23 -3.18 0.00
CA SER A 452 2.37 -4.08 0.17
C SER A 452 3.58 -3.35 0.75
N GLY A 453 4.38 -4.05 1.54
CA GLY A 453 5.58 -3.51 2.18
C GLY A 453 6.80 -3.46 1.26
N GLY A 454 7.64 -2.45 1.43
CA GLY A 454 8.88 -2.28 0.66
C GLY A 454 10.02 -3.21 1.11
N GLY A 455 10.97 -3.50 0.22
CA GLY A 455 12.12 -4.36 0.53
C GLY A 455 13.19 -3.62 1.36
N GLY A 456 13.88 -4.33 2.23
CA GLY A 456 15.00 -3.80 3.01
C GLY A 456 16.27 -3.59 2.18
N GLY A 457 17.08 -2.63 2.62
CA GLY A 457 18.43 -2.38 2.09
C GLY A 457 19.43 -3.44 2.57
N GLY A 458 20.29 -3.98 1.71
CA GLY A 458 21.44 -4.80 2.08
C GLY A 458 22.57 -3.94 2.64
N GLY A 459 23.52 -4.56 3.33
CA GLY A 459 24.77 -3.92 3.70
C GLY A 459 25.55 -3.53 2.44
N GLY A 460 25.89 -2.25 2.30
CA GLY A 460 26.60 -1.74 1.12
C GLY A 460 25.70 -1.25 -0.02
N HIS A 461 26.10 -1.48 -1.27
CA HIS A 461 25.47 -0.89 -2.47
C HIS A 461 24.25 -1.66 -2.96
N GLY A 462 23.14 -0.95 -3.19
CA GLY A 462 21.96 -1.56 -3.79
C GLY A 462 20.87 -0.55 -4.16
N THR A 463 20.14 -0.85 -5.22
CA THR A 463 18.94 -0.09 -5.62
C THR A 463 17.75 -0.54 -4.78
N PRO A 464 16.97 0.39 -4.19
CA PRO A 464 15.80 0.02 -3.39
C PRO A 464 14.79 -0.74 -4.25
N ASN A 465 14.27 -1.84 -3.71
CA ASN A 465 13.19 -2.59 -4.35
C ASN A 465 11.87 -2.19 -3.70
N ASN A 466 11.11 -1.36 -4.39
CA ASN A 466 9.78 -0.93 -3.95
C ASN A 466 8.79 -2.10 -3.99
N ALA A 467 7.75 -2.00 -3.17
CA ALA A 467 6.62 -2.91 -3.26
C ALA A 467 5.85 -2.70 -4.57
N ALA A 468 5.26 -3.77 -5.11
CA ALA A 468 4.33 -3.65 -6.22
C ALA A 468 3.06 -2.92 -5.76
N THR A 469 2.45 -2.15 -6.66
CA THR A 469 1.21 -1.42 -6.39
C THR A 469 0.04 -2.36 -6.15
N TYR A 470 -1.00 -1.85 -5.51
CA TYR A 470 -2.34 -2.47 -5.44
C TYR A 470 -2.40 -3.79 -4.67
N GLY A 471 -1.67 -3.82 -3.55
CA GLY A 471 -1.53 -5.02 -2.72
C GLY A 471 -0.94 -6.21 -3.49
N GLY A 472 -0.06 -5.94 -4.48
CA GLY A 472 0.70 -6.95 -5.21
C GLY A 472 1.91 -7.47 -4.42
N ALA A 473 2.95 -7.94 -5.11
CA ALA A 473 4.13 -8.50 -4.46
C ALA A 473 4.84 -7.50 -3.52
N GLY A 474 5.35 -8.00 -2.39
CA GLY A 474 6.22 -7.22 -1.50
C GLY A 474 7.57 -6.93 -2.16
N GLY A 475 8.22 -5.83 -1.79
CA GLY A 475 9.52 -5.49 -2.34
C GLY A 475 10.60 -6.48 -1.90
N SER A 476 11.43 -6.98 -2.82
CA SER A 476 12.51 -7.91 -2.47
C SER A 476 13.60 -7.24 -1.64
N GLY A 477 14.16 -7.93 -0.65
CA GLY A 477 15.37 -7.49 0.02
C GLY A 477 16.52 -7.34 -0.98
N THR A 478 17.27 -6.25 -0.86
CA THR A 478 18.45 -6.06 -1.72
C THR A 478 19.60 -6.94 -1.24
N PRO A 479 20.39 -7.54 -2.15
CA PRO A 479 21.59 -8.29 -1.77
C PRO A 479 22.59 -7.41 -1.02
N GLY A 480 23.36 -7.99 -0.10
CA GLY A 480 24.60 -7.37 0.35
C GLY A 480 25.68 -7.59 -0.71
N TRP A 481 26.46 -6.56 -1.06
CA TRP A 481 27.45 -6.70 -2.13
C TRP A 481 28.74 -5.93 -1.89
N TYR A 482 29.88 -6.64 -1.84
CA TYR A 482 31.25 -6.09 -1.88
C TYR A 482 32.25 -7.11 -2.42
N SER A 483 33.30 -6.64 -3.08
CA SER A 483 34.31 -7.48 -3.75
C SER A 483 35.34 -8.12 -2.81
N SER A 484 35.43 -7.72 -1.53
CA SER A 484 36.52 -8.15 -0.64
C SER A 484 36.15 -8.46 0.82
N ASN A 485 34.87 -8.37 1.22
CA ASN A 485 34.47 -8.54 2.63
C ASN A 485 32.98 -8.94 2.80
N THR A 486 32.52 -9.13 4.04
CA THR A 486 31.18 -9.60 4.40
C THR A 486 30.10 -8.51 4.40
N ALA A 487 28.90 -8.83 3.88
CA ALA A 487 27.76 -7.90 3.81
C ALA A 487 26.42 -8.66 3.85
N ALA A 488 25.50 -8.28 4.73
CA ALA A 488 24.24 -9.02 4.91
C ALA A 488 23.13 -8.54 3.95
N GLY A 489 22.21 -9.44 3.60
CA GLY A 489 21.09 -9.13 2.71
C GLY A 489 19.92 -8.46 3.43
N GLY A 490 19.20 -7.56 2.74
CA GLY A 490 18.00 -6.92 3.28
C GLY A 490 16.82 -7.88 3.39
N GLY A 491 15.87 -7.61 4.30
CA GLY A 491 14.64 -8.39 4.44
C GLY A 491 13.62 -8.08 3.34
N GLY A 492 12.79 -9.05 2.97
CA GLY A 492 11.70 -8.86 2.01
C GLY A 492 10.49 -8.15 2.63
N GLY A 493 9.83 -7.27 1.88
CA GLY A 493 8.58 -6.65 2.29
C GLY A 493 7.40 -7.61 2.21
N ALA A 494 6.37 -7.41 3.02
CA ALA A 494 5.16 -8.24 2.98
C ALA A 494 4.28 -7.94 1.75
N GLY A 495 3.57 -8.93 1.22
CA GLY A 495 2.70 -8.72 0.05
C GLY A 495 2.23 -9.99 -0.62
N ASN A 496 1.71 -9.87 -1.83
CA ASN A 496 1.06 -10.93 -2.60
C ASN A 496 1.86 -11.31 -3.87
N PRO A 497 2.81 -12.26 -3.78
CA PRO A 497 3.39 -12.87 -2.58
C PRO A 497 4.39 -11.93 -1.86
N GLY A 498 4.88 -12.35 -0.69
CA GLY A 498 5.90 -11.60 0.03
C GLY A 498 7.18 -11.49 -0.79
N GLY A 499 7.89 -10.38 -0.64
CA GLY A 499 9.20 -10.18 -1.27
C GLY A 499 10.21 -11.18 -0.73
N GLY A 500 11.09 -11.68 -1.60
CA GLY A 500 12.19 -12.54 -1.19
C GLY A 500 13.20 -11.79 -0.33
N GLY A 501 13.90 -12.48 0.56
CA GLY A 501 15.03 -11.90 1.28
C GLY A 501 16.25 -11.75 0.37
N GLY A 502 17.02 -10.68 0.57
CA GLY A 502 18.27 -10.45 -0.14
C GLY A 502 19.34 -11.45 0.29
N THR A 503 20.21 -11.84 -0.63
CA THR A 503 21.34 -12.73 -0.32
C THR A 503 22.44 -11.98 0.43
N GLY A 504 22.98 -12.59 1.47
CA GLY A 504 24.22 -12.14 2.12
C GLY A 504 25.46 -12.57 1.32
N TRP A 505 26.55 -11.86 1.49
CA TRP A 505 27.84 -12.08 0.84
C TRP A 505 28.95 -12.33 1.85
N GLY A 506 29.94 -13.14 1.47
CA GLY A 506 31.14 -13.40 2.28
C GLY A 506 30.87 -14.21 3.57
N GLY A 507 29.74 -14.91 3.68
CA GLY A 507 29.35 -15.65 4.89
C GLY A 507 28.37 -14.90 5.81
N SER A 508 27.97 -13.67 5.46
CA SER A 508 26.87 -12.97 6.14
C SER A 508 25.51 -13.59 5.84
N GLN A 509 24.53 -13.34 6.72
CA GLN A 509 23.21 -13.94 6.61
C GLN A 509 22.36 -13.30 5.51
N ASN A 510 21.50 -14.11 4.91
CA ASN A 510 20.43 -13.64 4.04
C ASN A 510 19.37 -12.90 4.86
N GLY A 511 18.69 -11.94 4.23
CA GLY A 511 17.44 -11.45 4.77
C GLY A 511 16.36 -12.53 4.73
N SER A 512 15.36 -12.38 5.60
CA SER A 512 14.17 -13.23 5.59
C SER A 512 13.17 -12.72 4.56
N ALA A 513 12.37 -13.62 3.99
CA ALA A 513 11.25 -13.22 3.14
C ALA A 513 10.18 -12.47 3.95
N GLY A 514 9.44 -11.60 3.29
CA GLY A 514 8.26 -10.95 3.87
C GLY A 514 7.09 -11.92 3.99
N GLY A 515 6.20 -11.66 4.95
CA GLY A 515 4.95 -12.38 5.10
C GLY A 515 4.04 -12.22 3.90
N ALA A 516 3.20 -13.22 3.66
CA ALA A 516 2.19 -13.15 2.61
C ALA A 516 1.10 -12.11 2.95
N GLY A 517 0.60 -11.42 1.94
CA GLY A 517 -0.63 -10.64 1.85
C GLY A 517 -0.81 -9.39 2.69
N GLY A 518 -1.57 -8.44 2.12
CA GLY A 518 -2.26 -7.39 2.87
C GLY A 518 -3.54 -7.92 3.52
N GLY A 519 -4.02 -7.21 4.54
CA GLY A 519 -5.30 -7.55 5.17
C GLY A 519 -6.46 -7.39 4.16
N GLY A 520 -7.41 -8.32 4.16
CA GLY A 520 -8.56 -8.32 3.25
C GLY A 520 -9.80 -7.59 3.79
N THR A 521 -10.85 -7.47 2.96
CA THR A 521 -12.11 -6.79 3.33
C THR A 521 -13.22 -7.74 3.79
N ILE A 522 -13.57 -7.72 5.08
CA ILE A 522 -14.68 -8.50 5.69
C ILE A 522 -15.95 -7.64 5.77
N ILE A 523 -17.08 -8.19 5.34
CA ILE A 523 -18.40 -7.56 5.42
C ILE A 523 -19.38 -8.52 6.09
N ILE A 524 -19.94 -8.13 7.23
CA ILE A 524 -20.96 -8.86 7.97
C ILE A 524 -22.26 -8.08 7.89
N ILE A 525 -23.34 -8.72 7.43
CA ILE A 525 -24.65 -8.07 7.27
C ILE A 525 -25.71 -8.95 7.95
N ALA A 526 -26.24 -8.49 9.08
CA ALA A 526 -27.16 -9.27 9.91
C ALA A 526 -28.50 -8.55 10.09
N LYS A 527 -29.61 -9.26 9.94
CA LYS A 527 -30.93 -8.72 10.31
C LYS A 527 -31.06 -8.61 11.83
N GLY A 528 -30.55 -9.60 12.54
CA GLY A 528 -30.56 -9.68 13.99
C GLY A 528 -29.36 -9.01 14.64
N ALA A 529 -29.09 -9.40 15.88
CA ALA A 529 -27.95 -8.91 16.64
C ALA A 529 -26.62 -9.49 16.11
N VAL A 530 -25.56 -8.69 16.21
CA VAL A 530 -24.18 -9.15 15.99
C VAL A 530 -23.44 -9.13 17.32
N THR A 531 -23.01 -10.29 17.77
CA THR A 531 -22.31 -10.47 19.05
C THR A 531 -20.91 -11.01 18.81
N ILE A 532 -19.90 -10.24 19.19
CA ILE A 532 -18.52 -10.71 19.30
C ILE A 532 -18.31 -11.06 20.79
N GLY A 533 -18.27 -12.35 21.09
CA GLY A 533 -18.12 -12.86 22.46
C GLY A 533 -16.72 -12.58 23.02
N ALA A 534 -16.51 -12.84 24.32
CA ALA A 534 -15.26 -12.50 25.00
C ALA A 534 -14.01 -13.17 24.39
N THR A 535 -14.16 -14.38 23.84
CA THR A 535 -13.10 -15.09 23.10
C THR A 535 -13.16 -14.84 21.58
N GLY A 536 -14.16 -14.09 21.12
CA GLY A 536 -14.42 -13.81 19.72
C GLY A 536 -13.41 -12.84 19.13
N VAL A 537 -12.91 -13.16 17.92
CA VAL A 537 -11.99 -12.31 17.19
C VAL A 537 -12.47 -12.14 15.75
N VAL A 538 -12.64 -10.90 15.31
CA VAL A 538 -12.81 -10.55 13.89
C VAL A 538 -11.59 -9.75 13.44
N ARG A 539 -10.83 -10.26 12.48
CA ARG A 539 -9.54 -9.62 12.13
C ARG A 539 -9.20 -9.60 10.63
N ALA A 540 -8.60 -8.50 10.20
CA ALA A 540 -8.20 -8.25 8.82
C ALA A 540 -6.79 -7.65 8.76
N ASN A 541 -5.83 -8.32 9.39
CA ASN A 541 -4.48 -7.78 9.57
C ASN A 541 -3.58 -7.99 8.34
N GLY A 542 -2.63 -7.08 8.13
CA GLY A 542 -1.57 -7.25 7.14
C GLY A 542 -0.45 -8.19 7.59
N GLY A 543 0.26 -8.78 6.63
CA GLY A 543 1.45 -9.61 6.87
C GLY A 543 2.66 -8.80 7.35
N ALA A 544 3.52 -9.43 8.17
CA ALA A 544 4.73 -8.79 8.70
C ALA A 544 5.89 -8.77 7.68
N GLY A 545 6.72 -7.73 7.71
CA GLY A 545 7.93 -7.66 6.91
C GLY A 545 9.03 -8.64 7.38
N GLY A 546 9.89 -9.05 6.47
CA GLY A 546 11.01 -9.95 6.75
C GLY A 546 12.16 -9.24 7.47
N ALA A 547 12.79 -9.92 8.42
CA ALA A 547 13.98 -9.41 9.10
C ALA A 547 15.16 -9.26 8.13
N GLY A 548 15.99 -8.23 8.34
CA GLY A 548 17.27 -8.09 7.65
C GLY A 548 18.28 -9.12 8.15
N GLY A 549 19.21 -9.51 7.28
CA GLY A 549 20.27 -10.46 7.62
C GLY A 549 21.25 -9.86 8.63
N ASN A 550 21.71 -10.68 9.58
CA ASN A 550 22.75 -10.27 10.51
C ASN A 550 24.13 -10.31 9.85
N GLU A 551 24.98 -9.37 10.28
CA GLU A 551 26.38 -9.31 9.90
C GLU A 551 27.22 -9.77 11.12
N PRO A 552 27.92 -10.91 11.03
CA PRO A 552 28.63 -11.49 12.18
C PRO A 552 30.06 -10.99 12.38
N SER A 553 30.66 -10.23 11.44
CA SER A 553 32.07 -9.83 11.48
C SER A 553 32.26 -8.42 12.07
N ALA A 554 33.13 -8.28 13.07
CA ALA A 554 33.44 -6.97 13.65
C ALA A 554 34.03 -5.96 12.63
N GLY A 555 34.52 -6.43 11.47
CA GLY A 555 34.99 -5.63 10.35
C GLY A 555 34.08 -5.62 9.12
N GLY A 556 32.84 -6.12 9.22
CA GLY A 556 31.93 -6.23 8.08
C GLY A 556 31.28 -4.91 7.65
N PHE A 557 30.77 -4.88 6.42
CA PHE A 557 30.27 -3.64 5.78
C PHE A 557 28.83 -3.25 6.14
N GLY A 558 28.16 -4.01 7.01
CA GLY A 558 26.87 -3.65 7.59
C GLY A 558 25.81 -4.75 7.50
N ALA A 559 24.87 -4.70 8.43
CA ALA A 559 23.72 -5.59 8.46
C ALA A 559 22.58 -5.13 7.55
N GLY A 560 21.73 -6.06 7.13
CA GLY A 560 20.60 -5.77 6.26
C GLY A 560 19.47 -5.04 7.00
N GLY A 561 18.83 -4.08 6.36
CA GLY A 561 17.59 -3.47 6.82
C GLY A 561 16.41 -4.44 6.73
N GLY A 562 15.42 -4.27 7.60
CA GLY A 562 14.18 -5.05 7.59
C GLY A 562 13.22 -4.62 6.48
N GLY A 563 12.41 -5.55 5.98
CA GLY A 563 11.35 -5.25 5.02
C GLY A 563 10.14 -4.61 5.71
N GLY A 564 9.34 -3.83 4.95
CA GLY A 564 8.12 -3.21 5.44
C GLY A 564 6.97 -4.20 5.63
N GLY A 565 6.08 -3.92 6.59
CA GLY A 565 4.84 -4.67 6.79
C GLY A 565 3.74 -4.27 5.81
N ALA A 566 2.78 -5.16 5.55
CA ALA A 566 1.63 -4.88 4.69
C ALA A 566 0.52 -4.14 5.45
N GLY A 567 -0.29 -3.36 4.76
CA GLY A 567 -1.41 -2.63 5.37
C GLY A 567 -2.53 -3.55 5.88
N GLY A 568 -3.30 -3.04 6.85
CA GLY A 568 -4.53 -3.66 7.31
C GLY A 568 -5.68 -3.55 6.30
N GLY A 569 -6.63 -4.48 6.37
CA GLY A 569 -7.81 -4.54 5.53
C GLY A 569 -8.98 -3.72 6.08
N SER A 570 -10.21 -4.03 5.67
CA SER A 570 -11.40 -3.33 6.17
C SER A 570 -12.38 -4.31 6.80
N ILE A 571 -13.02 -3.90 7.89
CA ILE A 571 -14.09 -4.67 8.55
C ILE A 571 -15.33 -3.81 8.60
N ILE A 572 -16.42 -4.29 8.01
CA ILE A 572 -17.70 -3.59 7.94
C ILE A 572 -18.77 -4.48 8.56
N ILE A 573 -19.46 -3.96 9.57
CA ILE A 573 -20.50 -4.66 10.31
C ILE A 573 -21.79 -3.86 10.18
N LEU A 574 -22.75 -4.45 9.47
CA LEU A 574 -24.08 -3.91 9.23
C LEU A 574 -25.08 -4.77 10.01
N HIS A 575 -25.87 -4.17 10.90
CA HIS A 575 -26.81 -4.93 11.74
C HIS A 575 -28.16 -4.24 11.92
N GLY A 576 -29.23 -5.03 11.91
CA GLY A 576 -30.58 -4.57 12.25
C GLY A 576 -30.93 -4.69 13.73
N GLY A 577 -30.25 -5.60 14.46
CA GLY A 577 -30.35 -5.74 15.92
C GLY A 577 -29.28 -4.97 16.67
N ALA A 578 -28.98 -5.36 17.91
CA ALA A 578 -27.88 -4.76 18.69
C ALA A 578 -26.51 -5.28 18.23
N TYR A 579 -25.50 -4.41 18.22
CA TYR A 579 -24.09 -4.81 18.15
C TYR A 579 -23.49 -4.85 19.56
N THR A 580 -22.91 -5.99 19.93
CA THR A 580 -22.24 -6.17 21.21
C THR A 580 -20.87 -6.78 20.97
N ASN A 581 -19.82 -6.07 21.40
CA ASN A 581 -18.46 -6.55 21.29
C ASN A 581 -17.83 -6.63 22.69
N SER A 582 -17.53 -7.86 23.12
CA SER A 582 -16.77 -8.17 24.33
C SER A 582 -15.42 -8.82 24.02
N GLY A 583 -15.12 -9.02 22.73
CA GLY A 583 -13.89 -9.63 22.23
C GLY A 583 -13.02 -8.63 21.47
N THR A 584 -12.41 -9.06 20.37
CA THR A 584 -11.50 -8.24 19.56
C THR A 584 -12.01 -8.06 18.13
N VAL A 585 -12.06 -6.82 17.66
CA VAL A 585 -12.24 -6.49 16.24
C VAL A 585 -11.05 -5.63 15.81
N GLN A 586 -10.27 -6.06 14.83
CA GLN A 586 -9.03 -5.37 14.47
C GLN A 586 -8.68 -5.45 12.97
N ALA A 587 -8.16 -4.36 12.43
CA ALA A 587 -7.67 -4.26 11.06
C ALA A 587 -6.25 -3.66 11.06
N ASN A 588 -5.33 -4.29 11.79
CA ASN A 588 -3.99 -3.74 12.00
C ASN A 588 -3.11 -3.94 10.77
N GLY A 589 -2.21 -2.98 10.53
CA GLY A 589 -1.09 -3.24 9.62
C GLY A 589 -0.15 -4.30 10.20
N GLY A 590 0.58 -4.97 9.31
CA GLY A 590 1.63 -5.90 9.68
C GLY A 590 2.84 -5.17 10.26
N ALA A 591 3.53 -5.83 11.20
CA ALA A 591 4.76 -5.29 11.77
C ALA A 591 5.84 -5.14 10.68
N GLY A 592 6.68 -4.11 10.80
CA GLY A 592 7.91 -4.03 10.02
C GLY A 592 8.92 -5.08 10.48
N GLY A 593 9.74 -5.57 9.55
CA GLY A 593 10.82 -6.48 9.85
C GLY A 593 11.90 -5.80 10.70
N SER A 594 12.49 -6.52 11.64
CA SER A 594 13.64 -6.02 12.39
C SER A 594 14.83 -5.79 11.45
N GLY A 595 15.62 -4.75 11.72
CA GLY A 595 16.94 -4.62 11.11
C GLY A 595 17.87 -5.72 11.63
N GLY A 596 18.80 -6.16 10.78
CA GLY A 596 19.81 -7.12 11.18
C GLY A 596 20.78 -6.52 12.19
N THR A 597 21.25 -7.34 13.12
CA THR A 597 22.32 -6.98 14.06
C THR A 597 23.67 -7.08 13.37
N ALA A 598 24.62 -6.21 13.74
CA ALA A 598 25.99 -6.25 13.24
C ALA A 598 26.99 -6.56 14.36
N GLY A 599 28.11 -7.20 14.01
CA GLY A 599 29.21 -7.49 14.93
C GLY A 599 29.90 -6.23 15.47
N SER A 600 29.78 -5.11 14.76
CA SER A 600 30.08 -3.76 15.26
C SER A 600 28.78 -3.04 15.63
N PRO A 601 28.67 -2.41 16.82
CA PRO A 601 27.42 -1.84 17.33
C PRO A 601 26.88 -0.69 16.49
N THR A 602 27.64 -0.16 15.54
CA THR A 602 27.29 1.04 14.80
C THR A 602 26.84 0.79 13.37
N CYS A 603 26.82 -0.46 12.86
CA CYS A 603 26.42 -0.77 11.48
C CYS A 603 25.22 -1.74 11.38
N ALA A 604 24.33 -1.73 12.38
CA ALA A 604 23.06 -2.45 12.33
C ALA A 604 22.17 -1.95 11.18
N GLY A 605 21.30 -2.81 10.66
CA GLY A 605 20.31 -2.43 9.67
C GLY A 605 19.16 -1.63 10.29
N GLY A 606 18.52 -0.78 9.48
CA GLY A 606 17.30 -0.08 9.89
C GLY A 606 16.11 -1.05 9.94
N ALA A 607 15.20 -0.86 10.89
CA ALA A 607 13.95 -1.61 10.91
C ALA A 607 13.04 -1.19 9.74
N GLY A 608 12.23 -2.12 9.23
CA GLY A 608 11.13 -1.79 8.32
C GLY A 608 10.04 -1.02 9.04
N GLY A 609 9.31 -0.20 8.29
CA GLY A 609 8.09 0.45 8.76
C GLY A 609 6.94 -0.55 8.88
N ALA A 610 6.08 -0.37 9.87
CA ALA A 610 4.84 -1.11 9.97
C ALA A 610 3.86 -0.70 8.85
N GLY A 611 2.98 -1.60 8.45
CA GLY A 611 1.83 -1.24 7.63
C GLY A 611 0.89 -0.30 8.37
N GLY A 612 0.18 0.54 7.63
CA GLY A 612 -0.91 1.35 8.18
C GLY A 612 -2.07 0.46 8.63
N ALA A 613 -2.79 0.89 9.66
CA ALA A 613 -4.05 0.27 10.03
C ALA A 613 -5.11 0.55 8.96
N GLY A 614 -5.99 -0.43 8.77
CA GLY A 614 -7.21 -0.25 8.00
C GLY A 614 -8.38 0.21 8.87
N SER A 615 -9.60 0.08 8.36
CA SER A 615 -10.80 0.62 9.00
C SER A 615 -11.70 -0.46 9.60
N ILE A 616 -12.38 -0.10 10.69
CA ILE A 616 -13.44 -0.89 11.31
C ILE A 616 -14.67 0.01 11.37
N GLN A 617 -15.77 -0.47 10.83
CA GLN A 617 -17.00 0.29 10.74
C GLN A 617 -18.18 -0.54 11.21
N GLU A 618 -19.02 0.11 12.00
CA GLU A 618 -20.28 -0.44 12.49
C GLU A 618 -21.39 0.52 12.09
N VAL A 619 -22.45 -0.03 11.49
CA VAL A 619 -23.59 0.73 11.00
C VAL A 619 -24.88 -0.05 11.29
N THR A 620 -25.78 0.59 12.04
CA THR A 620 -27.15 0.09 12.21
C THR A 620 -27.98 0.34 10.95
N ILE A 621 -28.67 -0.70 10.44
CA ILE A 621 -29.48 -0.64 9.21
C ILE A 621 -30.93 -1.06 9.46
N GLY A 622 -31.88 -0.43 8.75
CA GLY A 622 -33.31 -0.74 8.86
C GLY A 622 -33.67 -2.15 8.36
N ALA A 623 -34.55 -2.83 9.10
CA ALA A 623 -35.01 -4.20 8.85
C ALA A 623 -36.01 -4.33 7.69
#